data_AF-A0A432GYG4-F1
#
_entry.id   AF-A0A432GYG4-F1
#
_cell.length_a   1.000
_cell.length_b   1.000
_cell.length_c   1.000
_cell.angle_alpha   90.00
_cell.angle_beta   90.00
_cell.angle_gamma   90.00
#
_symmetry.space_group_name_H-M   'P 1'
#
loop_
_entity.id
_entity.type
_entity.pdbx_description
1 polymer ?
#
loop_
_entity_poly.entity_id
_entity_poly.type
_entity_poly.pdbx_seq_one_letter_code
_entity_poly.pdbx_strand_id
1 'polypeptide(L)'
;MRKSNSIFKFGFLGLILTLLQILPLNNTSFSQTTPEKAAELWNLRQSEIQQLYQEGNLEGALNSAQESVSLAEVAFGSGALKTISSMLLQAQIHGELDQLEEANQIY
;
A
#
# COMPACT_ATOMS: atom_id res chain seq x y z
N MET A 1 -52.64 -26.91 15.66
CA MET A 1 -52.14 -26.05 14.56
C MET A 1 -50.68 -25.74 14.78
N ARG A 2 -49.82 -26.17 13.86
CA ARG A 2 -48.38 -25.95 13.82
C ARG A 2 -48.12 -24.51 13.35
N LYS A 3 -47.35 -23.73 14.11
CA LYS A 3 -46.62 -22.56 13.58
C LYS A 3 -45.22 -22.55 14.19
N SER A 4 -44.29 -23.08 13.40
CA SER A 4 -42.86 -22.75 13.47
C SER A 4 -42.70 -21.25 13.25
N ASN A 5 -41.73 -20.62 13.93
CA ASN A 5 -40.81 -19.67 13.29
C ASN A 5 -39.60 -19.34 14.18
N SER A 6 -38.47 -19.86 13.71
CA SER A 6 -37.17 -19.19 13.58
C SER A 6 -36.46 -18.69 14.84
N ILE A 7 -35.51 -19.51 15.30
CA ILE A 7 -34.40 -19.14 16.17
C ILE A 7 -33.34 -18.50 15.26
N PHE A 8 -33.41 -17.19 15.05
CA PHE A 8 -32.33 -16.44 14.39
C PHE A 8 -31.90 -15.32 15.34
N LYS A 9 -30.90 -15.61 16.18
CA LYS A 9 -30.24 -14.59 17.01
C LYS A 9 -28.73 -14.79 16.95
N PHE A 10 -28.11 -13.90 16.16
CA PHE A 10 -26.75 -13.38 16.28
C PHE A 10 -25.58 -14.38 16.29
N GLY A 11 -25.32 -14.98 15.13
CA GLY A 11 -24.04 -15.62 14.80
C GLY A 11 -23.05 -14.68 14.09
N PHE A 12 -22.98 -13.40 14.48
CA PHE A 12 -22.11 -12.40 13.82
C PHE A 12 -21.25 -11.60 14.81
N LEU A 13 -20.92 -12.18 15.96
CA LEU A 13 -19.96 -11.59 16.91
C LEU A 13 -18.61 -12.33 16.96
N GLY A 14 -18.38 -13.30 16.07
CA GLY A 14 -17.17 -14.13 16.07
C GLY A 14 -16.24 -13.97 14.86
N LEU A 15 -16.52 -13.04 13.95
CA LEU A 15 -15.85 -12.99 12.63
C LEU A 15 -15.01 -11.73 12.38
N ILE A 16 -14.74 -10.93 13.41
CA ILE A 16 -13.92 -9.70 13.28
C ILE A 16 -12.51 -9.90 13.87
N LEU A 17 -12.19 -11.07 14.47
CA LEU A 17 -10.94 -11.27 15.21
C LEU A 17 -9.94 -12.26 14.61
N THR A 18 -10.03 -12.60 13.32
CA THR A 18 -9.11 -13.60 12.70
C THR A 18 -8.28 -13.09 11.53
N LEU A 19 -8.36 -11.80 11.16
CA LEU A 19 -7.61 -11.25 10.02
C LEU A 19 -6.41 -10.39 10.41
N LEU A 20 -5.87 -10.55 11.63
CA LEU A 20 -4.72 -9.78 12.12
C LEU A 20 -3.42 -10.58 12.27
N GLN A 21 -3.31 -11.78 11.71
CA GLN A 21 -2.10 -12.61 11.75
C GLN A 21 -2.07 -13.39 10.43
N ILE A 22 -1.16 -13.23 9.46
CA ILE A 22 0.29 -13.12 9.49
C ILE A 22 0.70 -12.47 8.15
N LEU A 23 1.19 -11.22 8.13
CA LEU A 23 1.97 -10.75 7.00
C LEU A 23 3.45 -10.88 7.38
N PRO A 24 4.24 -11.70 6.67
CA PRO A 24 5.68 -11.67 6.86
C PRO A 24 6.17 -10.32 6.35
N LEU A 25 6.57 -9.44 7.27
CA LEU A 25 7.21 -8.15 6.98
C LEU A 25 8.61 -8.26 6.35
N ASN A 26 9.04 -9.46 5.93
CA ASN A 26 10.41 -9.70 5.49
C ASN A 26 10.45 -10.42 4.13
N ASN A 27 11.09 -9.74 3.17
CA ASN A 27 11.67 -10.25 1.93
C ASN A 27 10.70 -10.55 0.77
N THR A 28 9.95 -9.55 0.29
CA THR A 28 9.51 -9.57 -1.10
C THR A 28 10.73 -9.28 -1.99
N SER A 29 11.42 -10.33 -2.38
CA SER A 29 12.31 -10.29 -3.53
C SER A 29 11.46 -9.96 -4.76
N PHE A 30 11.36 -8.67 -5.11
CA PHE A 30 10.82 -8.16 -6.39
C PHE A 30 11.52 -8.76 -7.62
N SER A 31 12.60 -9.53 -7.40
CA SER A 31 13.45 -10.23 -8.36
C SER A 31 12.74 -11.20 -9.34
N GLN A 32 11.42 -11.37 -9.28
CA GLN A 32 10.65 -12.23 -10.21
C GLN A 32 9.46 -11.54 -10.89
N THR A 33 9.21 -10.25 -10.62
CA THR A 33 8.14 -9.51 -11.29
C THR A 33 8.63 -9.05 -12.66
N THR A 34 7.89 -9.35 -13.73
CA THR A 34 8.24 -8.82 -15.06
C THR A 34 8.04 -7.29 -15.08
N PRO A 35 8.79 -6.54 -15.91
CA PRO A 35 8.60 -5.10 -16.03
C PRO A 35 7.14 -4.70 -16.32
N GLU A 36 6.42 -5.48 -17.13
CA GLU A 36 5.02 -5.23 -17.45
C GLU A 36 4.11 -5.38 -16.23
N LYS A 37 4.31 -6.44 -15.43
CA LYS A 37 3.52 -6.64 -14.21
C LYS A 37 3.86 -5.59 -13.16
N ALA A 38 5.12 -5.19 -13.08
CA ALA A 38 5.56 -4.11 -12.19
C ALA A 38 4.89 -2.78 -12.58
N ALA A 39 4.77 -2.49 -13.89
CA ALA A 39 4.10 -1.29 -14.37
C ALA A 39 2.60 -1.28 -14.04
N GLU A 40 1.92 -2.43 -14.15
CA GLU A 40 0.51 -2.59 -13.77
C GLU A 40 0.32 -2.33 -12.27
N LEU A 41 1.11 -2.99 -11.42
CA LEU A 41 1.07 -2.81 -9.97
C LEU A 41 1.43 -1.38 -9.57
N TRP A 42 2.43 -0.76 -10.21
CA TRP A 42 2.79 0.64 -9.99
C TRP A 42 1.61 1.57 -10.23
N ASN A 43 0.84 1.32 -11.30
CA ASN A 43 -0.34 2.11 -11.63
C ASN A 43 -1.46 1.95 -10.58
N LEU A 44 -1.64 0.75 -10.03
CA LEU A 44 -2.59 0.52 -8.93
C LEU A 44 -2.17 1.29 -7.68
N ARG A 45 -0.87 1.31 -7.35
CA ARG A 45 -0.36 2.06 -6.19
C ARG A 45 -0.63 3.56 -6.30
N GLN A 46 -0.67 4.15 -7.49
CA GLN A 46 -0.97 5.60 -7.61
C GLN A 46 -2.35 5.94 -7.06
N SER A 47 -3.36 5.14 -7.40
CA SER A 47 -4.73 5.32 -6.91
C SER A 47 -4.83 5.07 -5.41
N GLU A 48 -4.13 4.05 -4.91
CA GLU A 48 -4.12 3.71 -3.49
C GLU A 48 -3.46 4.79 -2.62
N ILE A 49 -2.31 5.32 -3.06
CA ILE A 49 -1.64 6.45 -2.39
C ILE A 49 -2.58 7.65 -2.33
N GLN A 50 -3.22 7.99 -3.45
CA GLN A 50 -4.16 9.11 -3.50
C GLN A 50 -5.33 8.92 -2.52
N GLN A 51 -5.91 7.72 -2.47
CA GLN A 51 -7.00 7.41 -1.55
C GLN A 51 -6.55 7.56 -0.08
N LEU A 52 -5.42 6.93 0.28
CA LEU A 52 -4.89 6.96 1.64
C LEU A 52 -4.55 8.39 2.08
N TYR A 53 -3.98 9.18 1.16
CA TYR A 53 -3.68 10.58 1.39
C TYR A 53 -4.97 11.41 1.64
N GLN A 54 -6.02 11.20 0.85
CA GLN A 54 -7.31 11.86 1.04
C GLN A 54 -8.01 11.46 2.35
N GLU A 55 -7.79 10.23 2.81
CA GLU A 55 -8.27 9.73 4.09
C GLU A 55 -7.45 10.27 5.28
N GLY A 56 -6.34 10.98 5.03
CA GLY A 56 -5.40 11.45 6.06
C GLY A 56 -4.52 10.34 6.63
N ASN A 57 -4.53 9.15 6.02
CA ASN A 57 -3.69 8.02 6.41
C ASN A 57 -2.31 8.13 5.76
N LEU A 58 -1.50 9.08 6.25
CA LEU A 58 -0.18 9.38 5.70
C LEU A 58 0.81 8.22 5.86
N GLU A 59 0.75 7.45 6.95
CA GLU A 59 1.61 6.25 7.11
C GLU A 59 1.27 5.16 6.09
N GLY A 60 -0.02 4.92 5.84
CA GLY A 60 -0.45 4.02 4.78
C GLY A 60 0.00 4.51 3.39
N ALA A 61 -0.18 5.81 3.14
CA ALA A 61 0.26 6.43 1.88
C ALA A 61 1.78 6.29 1.68
N LEU A 62 2.56 6.45 2.75
CA LEU A 62 4.02 6.28 2.73
C LEU A 62 4.42 4.86 2.37
N ASN A 63 3.80 3.84 2.99
CA ASN A 63 4.07 2.44 2.68
C ASN A 63 3.81 2.13 1.20
N SER A 64 2.66 2.58 0.68
CA SER A 64 2.34 2.41 -0.76
C SER A 64 3.28 3.20 -1.67
N ALA A 65 3.79 4.36 -1.25
CA ALA A 65 4.76 5.15 -2.00
C ALA A 65 6.13 4.45 -2.09
N GLN A 66 6.61 3.84 -1.00
CA GLN A 66 7.85 3.04 -0.98
C GLN A 66 7.76 1.84 -1.94
N GLU A 67 6.62 1.14 -1.92
CA GLU A 67 6.35 0.06 -2.87
C GLU A 67 6.28 0.58 -4.31
N SER A 68 5.71 1.77 -4.52
CA SER A 68 5.66 2.42 -5.83
C SER A 68 7.06 2.71 -6.37
N VAL A 69 8.03 3.14 -5.55
CA VAL A 69 9.42 3.34 -5.98
C VAL A 69 10.02 2.02 -6.48
N SER A 70 9.89 0.96 -5.68
CA SER A 70 10.42 -0.37 -6.02
C SER A 70 9.82 -0.92 -7.32
N LEU A 71 8.51 -0.75 -7.50
CA LEU A 71 7.81 -1.16 -8.72
C LEU A 71 8.23 -0.33 -9.94
N ALA A 72 8.42 0.98 -9.77
CA ALA A 72 8.85 1.87 -10.84
C ALA A 72 10.27 1.54 -11.32
N GLU A 73 11.18 1.24 -10.39
CA GLU A 73 12.54 0.81 -10.72
C GLU A 73 12.56 -0.46 -11.57
N VAL A 74 11.76 -1.47 -11.18
CA VAL A 74 11.65 -2.73 -11.93
C VAL A 74 10.99 -2.52 -13.30
N ALA A 75 9.96 -1.69 -13.38
CA ALA A 75 9.17 -1.47 -14.59
C ALA A 75 9.85 -0.55 -15.61
N PHE A 76 10.53 0.49 -15.14
CA PHE A 76 10.96 1.62 -15.97
C PHE A 76 12.46 1.92 -15.85
N GLY A 77 13.12 1.42 -14.81
CA GLY A 77 14.52 1.72 -14.49
C GLY A 77 14.68 2.92 -13.57
N SER A 78 15.83 3.01 -12.88
CA SER A 78 16.10 4.02 -11.84
C SER A 78 16.11 5.46 -12.37
N GLY A 79 16.61 5.69 -13.59
CA GLY A 79 16.67 7.02 -14.20
C GLY A 79 15.38 7.46 -14.89
N ALA A 80 14.32 6.64 -14.88
CA ALA A 80 13.07 6.99 -15.53
C ALA A 80 12.31 8.05 -14.74
N LEU A 81 11.63 8.96 -15.45
CA LEU A 81 10.81 10.00 -14.83
C LEU A 81 9.79 9.42 -13.83
N LYS A 82 9.16 8.29 -14.15
CA LYS A 82 8.18 7.64 -13.27
C LYS A 82 8.81 7.21 -11.94
N THR A 83 10.03 6.70 -11.95
CA THR A 83 10.75 6.30 -10.75
C THR A 83 11.12 7.52 -9.92
N ILE A 84 11.66 8.55 -10.56
CA ILE A 84 12.00 9.82 -9.90
C ILE A 84 10.75 10.46 -9.29
N SER A 85 9.62 10.46 -10.00
CA SER A 85 8.34 10.96 -9.48
C SER A 85 7.84 10.16 -8.28
N SER A 86 7.97 8.82 -8.28
CA SER A 86 7.65 8.00 -7.12
C SER A 86 8.54 8.33 -5.91
N MET A 87 9.84 8.56 -6.13
CA MET A 87 10.77 8.96 -5.05
C MET A 87 10.41 10.33 -4.49
N LEU A 88 10.11 11.31 -5.34
CA LEU A 88 9.70 12.65 -4.91
C LEU A 88 8.40 12.61 -4.10
N LEU A 89 7.44 11.78 -4.49
CA LEU A 89 6.20 11.57 -3.74
C LEU A 89 6.49 10.95 -2.36
N GLN A 90 7.37 9.94 -2.29
CA GLN A 90 7.79 9.35 -1.01
C GLN A 90 8.45 10.41 -0.11
N ALA A 91 9.35 11.23 -0.65
CA ALA A 91 10.00 12.30 0.10
C ALA A 91 9.00 13.34 0.61
N GLN A 92 8.01 13.71 -0.22
CA GLN A 92 6.95 14.63 0.19
C GLN A 92 6.16 14.08 1.37
N ILE A 93 5.75 12.81 1.31
CA ILE A 93 4.96 12.19 2.40
C ILE A 93 5.79 12.10 3.68
N HIS A 94 7.09 11.77 3.60
CA HIS A 94 8.00 11.87 4.75
C HIS A 94 8.01 13.29 5.34
N GLY A 95 8.12 14.33 4.48
CA GLY A 95 8.07 15.72 4.93
C GLY A 95 6.77 16.09 5.65
N GLU A 96 5.62 15.59 5.18
CA GLU A 96 4.32 15.80 5.82
C GLU A 96 4.14 15.04 7.14
N LEU A 97 4.90 13.96 7.34
CA LEU A 97 4.98 13.20 8.59
C LEU A 97 6.02 13.78 9.57
N ASP A 98 6.59 14.96 9.30
CA ASP A 98 7.72 15.56 10.03
C ASP A 98 9.00 14.69 10.05
N GLN A 99 9.13 13.75 9.12
CA GLN A 99 10.30 12.88 8.91
C GLN A 99 11.30 13.53 7.95
N LEU A 100 11.84 14.67 8.37
CA LEU A 100 12.63 15.55 7.50
C LEU A 100 13.98 14.95 7.10
N GLU A 101 14.58 14.10 7.95
CA GLU A 101 15.85 13.44 7.63
C GLU A 101 15.66 12.41 6.51
N GLU A 102 14.61 11.60 6.61
CA GLU A 102 14.23 10.61 5.61
C GLU A 102 13.86 11.28 4.28
N ALA A 103 13.09 12.38 4.32
CA ALA A 103 12.80 13.17 3.13
C ALA A 103 14.08 13.70 2.45
N ASN A 104 15.03 14.21 3.23
CA ASN A 104 16.28 14.77 2.72
C ASN A 104 17.25 13.71 2.17
N GLN A 105 17.16 12.46 2.60
CA GLN A 105 17.96 11.37 2.03
C GLN A 105 17.52 10.97 0.61
N ILE A 106 16.29 11.31 0.23
CA ILE A 106 15.72 10.97 -1.07
C ILE A 106 15.95 12.09 -2.11
N TYR A 107 16.06 13.35 -1.67
CA TYR A 107 16.41 14.51 -2.53
C TYR A 107 17.86 14.47 -3.00
#